data_AF-A0A0R1N9Y7-F1
#
_entry.id   AF-A0A0R1N9Y7-F1
#
_cell.length_a   1.000
_cell.length_b   1.000
_cell.length_c   1.000
_cell.angle_alpha   90.00
_cell.angle_beta   90.00
_cell.angle_gamma   90.00
#
_symmetry.space_group_name_H-M   'P 1'
#
loop_
_entity.id
_entity.type
_entity.pdbx_description
1 polymer ?
#
loop_
_entity_poly.entity_id
_entity_poly.type
_entity_poly.pdbx_seq_one_letter_code
_entity_poly.pdbx_strand_id
1 'polypeptide(L)'
;MGLENEEWIPDPYYRDRSAHIDEITTPFTDPLGDNIRFFVVPLTNGQIYLTDDGNTILDLTMQHPEYDYHELAQHYQNIASQHQLFLSADGVLGIVGTNKQVALLAGKMIQVIRKINELW
;
A
#
# COMPACT_ATOMS: atom_id res chain seq x y z
N MET A 1 -6.23 -13.60 18.48
CA MET A 1 -7.61 -13.11 18.32
C MET A 1 -7.69 -12.50 16.94
N GLY A 2 -8.30 -13.22 16.00
CA GLY A 2 -8.37 -12.84 14.59
C GLY A 2 -9.37 -11.71 14.33
N LEU A 3 -9.13 -10.93 13.28
CA LEU A 3 -9.96 -9.84 12.75
C LEU A 3 -11.28 -10.35 12.12
N GLU A 4 -11.77 -11.49 12.60
CA GLU A 4 -12.69 -12.37 11.88
C GLU A 4 -14.14 -11.87 11.93
N ASN A 5 -14.52 -11.11 12.96
CA ASN A 5 -15.92 -10.77 13.27
C ASN A 5 -16.23 -9.27 13.44
N GLU A 6 -15.27 -8.36 13.21
CA GLU A 6 -15.52 -6.92 13.26
C GLU A 6 -15.49 -6.32 11.84
N GLU A 7 -16.48 -5.49 11.52
CA GLU A 7 -16.48 -4.62 10.34
C GLU A 7 -15.65 -3.37 10.68
N TRP A 8 -14.36 -3.43 10.38
CA TRP A 8 -13.40 -2.33 10.64
C TRP A 8 -12.92 -1.64 9.36
N ILE A 9 -13.44 -2.07 8.21
CA ILE A 9 -13.23 -1.40 6.93
C ILE A 9 -14.36 -0.38 6.77
N PRO A 10 -14.06 0.93 6.81
CA PRO A 10 -15.09 1.94 6.64
C PRO A 10 -15.46 2.07 5.16
N ASP A 11 -16.70 2.49 4.88
CA ASP A 11 -17.05 2.97 3.55
C ASP A 11 -16.10 4.11 3.13
N PRO A 12 -15.73 4.20 1.83
CA PRO A 12 -16.18 3.38 0.70
C PRO A 12 -15.23 2.22 0.35
N TYR A 13 -14.43 1.73 1.30
CA TYR A 13 -13.48 0.65 1.06
C TYR A 13 -14.19 -0.71 1.04
N TYR A 14 -13.77 -1.62 0.17
CA TYR A 14 -14.34 -2.98 0.09
C TYR A 14 -13.31 -4.03 0.53
N ARG A 15 -13.76 -5.05 1.29
CA ARG A 15 -12.92 -6.16 1.78
C ARG A 15 -13.21 -7.44 1.00
N ASP A 16 -12.21 -7.98 0.30
CA ASP A 16 -12.23 -9.37 -0.17
C ASP A 16 -11.40 -10.25 0.77
N ARG A 17 -11.93 -11.40 1.17
CA ARG A 17 -11.27 -12.32 2.10
C ARG A 17 -10.86 -13.58 1.36
N SER A 18 -9.57 -13.70 1.04
CA SER A 18 -8.98 -14.92 0.47
C SER A 18 -8.09 -15.59 1.51
N ALA A 19 -8.49 -16.79 1.95
CA ALA A 19 -7.81 -17.72 2.86
C ALA A 19 -7.14 -17.10 4.12
N HIS A 20 -6.08 -16.30 3.99
CA HIS A 20 -5.24 -15.78 5.07
C HIS A 20 -4.89 -14.28 4.97
N ILE A 21 -5.40 -13.57 3.96
CA ILE A 21 -5.11 -12.14 3.74
C ILE A 21 -6.43 -11.42 3.43
N ASP A 22 -6.64 -10.27 4.07
CA ASP A 22 -7.74 -9.38 3.70
C ASP A 22 -7.25 -8.40 2.64
N GLU A 23 -7.92 -8.32 1.50
CA GLU A 23 -7.67 -7.30 0.48
C GLU A 23 -8.65 -6.14 0.69
N ILE A 24 -8.15 -4.92 0.65
CA ILE A 24 -8.92 -3.69 0.69
C ILE A 24 -8.83 -3.03 -0.68
N THR A 25 -9.97 -2.90 -1.37
CA THR A 25 -10.08 -2.04 -2.55
C THR A 25 -10.44 -0.62 -2.11
N THR A 26 -9.68 0.36 -2.58
CA THR A 26 -9.93 1.78 -2.31
C THR A 26 -10.78 2.40 -3.43
N PRO A 27 -11.48 3.54 -3.21
CA PRO A 27 -12.20 4.25 -4.26
C PRO A 27 -11.26 5.08 -5.17
N PHE A 28 -9.94 5.02 -4.93
CA PHE A 28 -8.95 5.81 -5.66
C PHE A 28 -8.31 4.94 -6.73
N THR A 29 -8.03 5.51 -7.90
CA THR A 29 -7.41 4.79 -9.01
C THR A 29 -5.93 5.12 -9.14
N ASP A 30 -5.18 4.18 -9.69
CA ASP A 30 -3.83 4.38 -10.19
C ASP A 30 -3.85 5.14 -11.55
N PRO A 31 -2.67 5.43 -12.16
CA PRO A 31 -2.60 6.07 -13.47
C PRO A 31 -3.20 5.25 -14.64
N LEU A 32 -3.36 3.94 -14.47
CA LEU A 32 -3.96 3.04 -15.46
C LEU A 32 -5.50 3.02 -15.36
N GLY A 33 -6.05 3.61 -14.30
CA GLY A 33 -7.49 3.66 -14.03
C GLY A 33 -8.00 2.49 -13.20
N ASP A 34 -7.10 1.65 -12.69
CA ASP A 34 -7.44 0.53 -11.81
C ASP A 34 -7.56 1.01 -10.36
N ASN A 35 -8.52 0.47 -9.61
CA ASN A 35 -8.64 0.80 -8.19
C ASN A 35 -7.38 0.33 -7.45
N ILE A 36 -6.79 1.23 -6.67
CA ILE A 36 -5.68 0.91 -5.78
C ILE A 36 -6.18 -0.09 -4.75
N ARG A 37 -5.46 -1.20 -4.60
CA ARG A 37 -5.74 -2.26 -3.64
C ARG A 37 -4.61 -2.39 -2.64
N PHE A 38 -4.95 -2.74 -1.41
CA PHE A 38 -3.97 -3.02 -0.36
C PHE A 38 -4.28 -4.34 0.30
N PHE A 39 -3.25 -5.08 0.68
CA PHE A 39 -3.38 -6.27 1.50
C PHE A 39 -3.19 -5.94 2.97
N VAL A 40 -3.98 -6.56 3.82
CA VAL A 40 -3.89 -6.46 5.27
C VAL A 40 -3.44 -7.78 5.83
N VAL A 41 -2.27 -7.76 6.42
CA VAL A 41 -1.68 -8.89 7.11
C VAL A 41 -1.81 -8.67 8.61
N PRO A 42 -2.56 -9.52 9.35
CA PRO A 42 -2.63 -9.40 10.79
C PRO A 42 -1.26 -9.70 11.42
N LEU A 43 -0.86 -8.87 12.37
CA LEU A 43 0.33 -9.06 13.19
C LEU A 43 -0.05 -9.42 14.63
N THR A 44 0.95 -9.70 15.47
CA THR A 44 0.74 -9.90 16.91
C THR A 44 0.20 -8.64 17.59
N ASN A 45 -0.48 -8.79 18.73
CA ASN A 45 -0.96 -7.69 19.58
C ASN A 45 -2.01 -6.75 18.92
N GLY A 46 -2.79 -7.26 17.96
CA GLY A 46 -3.85 -6.47 17.31
C GLY A 46 -3.33 -5.42 16.32
N GLN A 47 -2.05 -5.53 15.95
CA GLN A 47 -1.48 -4.73 14.88
C GLN A 47 -1.82 -5.33 13.52
N ILE A 48 -1.79 -4.49 12.49
CA ILE A 48 -1.89 -4.89 11.09
C ILE A 48 -0.70 -4.32 10.34
N TYR A 49 -0.27 -5.07 9.33
CA TYR A 49 0.60 -4.60 8.28
C TYR A 49 -0.26 -4.38 7.03
N LEU A 50 -0.35 -3.13 6.59
CA LEU A 50 -1.00 -2.75 5.33
C LEU A 50 0.08 -2.64 4.25
N THR A 51 -0.11 -3.30 3.13
CA THR A 51 0.89 -3.42 2.06
C THR A 51 0.27 -3.30 0.68
N ASP A 52 1.04 -2.84 -0.30
CA ASP A 52 0.68 -2.94 -1.72
C ASP A 52 1.01 -4.34 -2.29
N ASP A 53 0.83 -4.50 -3.60
CA ASP A 53 1.09 -5.74 -4.34
C ASP A 53 2.57 -5.91 -4.77
N GLY A 54 3.42 -4.93 -4.45
CA GLY A 54 4.83 -4.89 -4.83
C GLY A 54 5.11 -4.48 -6.28
N ASN A 55 4.10 -4.11 -7.07
CA ASN A 55 4.29 -3.77 -8.48
C ASN A 55 4.56 -2.28 -8.72
N THR A 56 4.30 -1.40 -7.75
CA THR A 56 4.40 0.06 -7.95
C THR A 56 5.73 0.49 -8.58
N ILE A 57 6.88 -0.03 -8.12
CA ILE A 57 8.20 0.33 -8.69
C ILE A 57 8.42 -0.29 -10.07
N LEU A 58 7.95 -1.52 -10.27
CA LEU A 58 8.06 -2.21 -11.55
C LEU A 58 7.26 -1.46 -12.62
N ASP A 59 6.03 -1.04 -12.30
CA ASP A 59 5.16 -0.29 -13.19
C ASP A 59 5.76 1.07 -13.56
N LEU A 60 6.40 1.75 -12.61
CA LEU A 60 7.13 2.99 -12.87
C LEU A 60 8.35 2.76 -13.77
N THR A 61 9.09 1.68 -13.56
CA THR A 61 10.24 1.32 -14.41
C THR A 61 9.79 1.03 -15.85
N MET A 62 8.59 0.46 -16.03
CA MET A 62 8.01 0.22 -17.35
C MET A 62 7.52 1.51 -18.03
N GLN A 63 7.04 2.48 -17.27
CA GLN A 63 6.59 3.78 -17.77
C GLN A 63 7.77 4.72 -18.11
N HIS A 64 8.88 4.59 -17.38
CA HIS A 64 10.07 5.44 -17.49
C HIS A 64 11.34 4.62 -17.69
N PRO A 65 11.53 4.01 -18.88
CA PRO A 65 12.63 3.09 -19.16
C PRO A 65 14.03 3.75 -19.11
N GLU A 66 14.10 5.08 -19.02
CA GLU A 66 15.34 5.83 -18.80
C GLU A 66 15.88 5.73 -17.36
N TYR A 67 15.06 5.30 -16.39
CA TYR A 67 15.47 5.04 -15.01
C TYR A 67 15.59 3.55 -14.76
N ASP A 68 16.63 3.15 -14.03
CA ASP A 68 16.72 1.79 -13.53
C ASP A 68 15.93 1.59 -12.23
N TYR A 69 15.57 0.34 -11.96
CA TYR A 69 14.80 -0.04 -10.78
C TYR A 69 15.45 0.44 -9.47
N HIS A 70 16.79 0.45 -9.39
CA HIS A 70 17.51 0.80 -8.17
C HIS A 70 17.43 2.31 -7.88
N GLU A 71 17.56 3.13 -8.92
CA GLU A 71 17.41 4.58 -8.80
C GLU A 71 15.98 4.96 -8.36
N LEU A 72 14.97 4.35 -8.98
CA LEU A 72 13.56 4.54 -8.60
C LEU A 72 13.29 4.05 -7.17
N ALA A 73 13.81 2.88 -6.78
CA ALA A 73 13.65 2.34 -5.45
C ALA A 73 14.27 3.23 -4.37
N GLN A 74 15.46 3.81 -4.61
CA GLN A 74 16.08 4.75 -3.69
C GLN A 74 15.24 6.03 -3.54
N HIS A 75 14.72 6.56 -4.64
CA HIS A 75 13.87 7.75 -4.61
C HIS A 75 12.55 7.48 -3.86
N TYR A 76 11.92 6.34 -4.14
CA TYR A 76 10.73 5.88 -3.46
C TYR A 76 10.99 5.74 -1.97
N GLN A 77 12.06 5.05 -1.56
CA GLN A 77 12.42 4.83 -0.16
C GLN A 77 12.51 6.15 0.61
N ASN A 78 13.06 7.21 -0.01
CA ASN A 78 13.13 8.53 0.60
C ASN A 78 11.72 9.12 0.83
N ILE A 79 10.84 9.06 -0.16
CA ILE A 79 9.45 9.54 -0.02
C ILE A 79 8.68 8.71 1.01
N ALA A 80 8.74 7.38 0.95
CA ALA A 80 8.07 6.49 1.90
C ALA A 80 8.49 6.80 3.35
N SER A 81 9.79 6.99 3.59
CA SER A 81 10.31 7.26 4.94
C SER A 81 9.79 8.58 5.52
N GLN A 82 9.59 9.62 4.71
CA GLN A 82 9.00 10.90 5.14
C GLN A 82 7.56 10.73 5.66
N HIS A 83 6.86 9.69 5.21
CA HIS A 83 5.49 9.39 5.58
C HIS A 83 5.36 8.25 6.62
N GLN A 84 6.49 7.76 7.14
CA GLN A 84 6.59 6.61 8.07
C GLN A 84 6.16 5.28 7.44
N LEU A 85 6.34 5.17 6.12
CA LEU A 85 6.21 3.92 5.38
C LEU A 85 7.59 3.29 5.19
N PHE A 86 7.59 2.00 4.95
CA PHE A 86 8.78 1.25 4.59
C PHE A 86 8.62 0.63 3.21
N LEU A 87 9.73 0.58 2.48
CA LEU A 87 9.83 -0.14 1.22
C LEU A 87 10.69 -1.37 1.47
N SER A 88 10.16 -2.56 1.16
CA SER A 88 10.94 -3.80 1.27
C SER A 88 12.03 -3.86 0.18
N ALA A 89 12.99 -4.77 0.34
CA ALA A 89 14.00 -5.03 -0.68
C ALA A 89 13.37 -5.54 -2.01
N ASP A 90 12.17 -6.12 -1.93
CA ASP A 90 11.41 -6.64 -3.07
C ASP A 90 10.48 -5.57 -3.67
N GLY A 91 10.57 -4.31 -3.23
CA GLY A 91 9.79 -3.19 -3.76
C GLY A 91 8.38 -3.06 -3.19
N VAL A 92 8.08 -3.77 -2.10
CA VAL A 92 6.76 -3.75 -1.46
C VAL A 92 6.66 -2.57 -0.50
N LEU A 93 5.70 -1.68 -0.75
CA LEU A 93 5.40 -0.56 0.15
C LEU A 93 4.51 -1.05 1.28
N GLY A 94 4.78 -0.63 2.51
CA GLY A 94 3.75 -0.74 3.52
C GLY A 94 3.98 0.01 4.82
N ILE A 95 3.02 -0.21 5.73
CA ILE A 95 2.87 0.54 6.97
C ILE A 95 2.25 -0.34 8.05
N VAL A 96 2.74 -0.20 9.29
CA VAL A 96 2.18 -0.92 10.45
C VAL A 96 1.31 0.02 11.27
N GLY A 97 0.16 -0.48 11.71
CA GLY A 97 -0.72 0.22 12.64
C GLY A 97 -1.71 -0.73 13.27
N THR A 98 -2.90 -0.24 13.63
CA THR A 98 -4.00 -1.04 14.18
C THR A 98 -5.16 -1.10 13.21
N ASN A 99 -6.04 -2.09 13.34
CA ASN A 99 -7.25 -2.21 12.51
C ASN A 99 -8.13 -0.93 12.55
N LYS A 100 -8.20 -0.25 13.69
CA LYS A 100 -8.91 1.02 13.87
C LYS A 100 -8.31 2.18 13.05
N GLN A 101 -7.08 2.03 12.57
CA GLN A 101 -6.39 3.06 11.80
C GLN A 101 -6.41 2.77 10.29
N VAL A 102 -7.05 1.69 9.82
CA VAL A 102 -6.91 1.22 8.44
C VAL A 102 -7.13 2.30 7.39
N ALA A 103 -8.17 3.14 7.51
CA ALA A 103 -8.44 4.21 6.55
C ALA A 103 -7.38 5.32 6.58
N LEU A 104 -6.82 5.61 7.76
CA LEU A 104 -5.70 6.54 7.90
C LEU A 104 -4.43 5.96 7.25
N LEU A 105 -4.15 4.68 7.48
CA LEU A 105 -3.01 3.99 6.89
C LEU A 105 -3.12 3.92 5.35
N ALA A 106 -4.30 3.54 4.84
CA ALA A 106 -4.58 3.52 3.41
C ALA A 106 -4.45 4.92 2.79
N GLY A 107 -4.96 5.96 3.46
CA GLY A 107 -4.79 7.35 3.03
C GLY A 107 -3.32 7.77 2.92
N LYS A 108 -2.47 7.35 3.87
CA LYS A 108 -1.02 7.59 3.79
C LYS A 108 -0.37 6.83 2.63
N MET A 109 -0.73 5.57 2.42
CA MET A 109 -0.26 4.77 1.28
C MET A 109 -0.61 5.44 -0.05
N ILE A 110 -1.88 5.84 -0.23
CA ILE A 110 -2.35 6.53 -1.44
C ILE A 110 -1.59 7.84 -1.66
N GLN A 111 -1.35 8.63 -0.61
CA GLN A 111 -0.58 9.87 -0.73
C GLN A 111 0.85 9.62 -1.23
N VAL A 112 1.51 8.56 -0.74
CA VAL A 112 2.86 8.19 -1.17
C VAL A 112 2.85 7.72 -2.62
N ILE A 113 1.97 6.77 -2.98
CA ILE A 113 1.82 6.28 -4.36
C ILE A 113 1.58 7.44 -5.34
N ARG A 114 0.65 8.35 -5.00
CA ARG A 114 0.36 9.52 -5.82
C ARG A 114 1.54 10.47 -5.94
N LYS A 115 2.23 10.77 -4.84
CA LYS A 115 3.38 11.67 -4.86
C LYS A 115 4.51 11.11 -5.72
N ILE A 116 4.66 9.79 -5.76
CA ILE A 116 5.63 9.13 -6.61
C ILE A 116 5.19 9.23 -8.07
N ASN A 117 3.93 8.92 -8.38
CA ASN A 117 3.38 9.07 -9.73
C ASN A 117 3.33 10.53 -10.23
N GLU A 118 3.33 11.54 -9.35
CA GLU A 118 3.35 12.96 -9.74
C GLU A 118 4.77 13.47 -10.06
N LEU A 119 5.82 12.73 -9.66
CA LEU A 119 7.21 13.11 -9.89
C LEU A 119 7.78 12.57 -11.20
N TRP A 120 7.00 11.77 -11.93
CA TRP A 120 7.36 11.09 -13.17
C TRP A 120 6.24 11.25 -14.20
#